data_AF-U9TD01-F1
#
_entry.id   AF-U9TD01-F1
#
_cell.length_a   1.000
_cell.length_b   1.000
_cell.length_c   1.000
_cell.angle_alpha   90.00
_cell.angle_beta   90.00
_cell.angle_gamma   90.00
#
_symmetry.space_group_name_H-M   'P 1'
#
loop_
_entity.id
_entity.type
_entity.pdbx_description
1 polymer ?
#
loop_
_entity_poly.entity_id
_entity_poly.type
_entity_poly.pdbx_seq_one_letter_code
_entity_poly.pdbx_strand_id
1 'polypeptide(L)'
;HLLDFTSKELNKILEEFQELESLKLKQKVGDAEQKLLKLEKIAETYYQSSLNENSKFEQDNQSLNYNLTVQNKEFAEKKNTLQTQIIYLQNEKQALANNLTEQLKQISQLNQEKNNLQNELAQSKVNIQELQSQQDQFKNKLIQSQIDHKQIEEKNLKLENELVKLQQGNSQFEKDNQNLRLDLAVQLKISAEKENTLQPQITYLQNERQALAEDLTEQLDQNKLASHQVQNQIDQLMQDKNCLEEKLTQTEDNIQKLESKLSQSQANYEKLCNRLDGLSQDYKVTIKLKAKSEKEKVELEKEKAELEKEKAELEKEKAELEKEKAKLENEKAKVEKEKAELKKEIAQLEQKLYIEEQIKMQLTQAFEMKEVKISEFEQKLINLNYERIKKLKDKEKELTKIKEKLVSKLTSGEDTKEIHKEKKAKQKVIDELQQELLTTSASYYANRKKQILNQVNNFLKAKGNFLTLREEAIEKLQDCFNQLESSINEVRNTIGSTRDMKISTLTDKYTNKFQSILIKYNDEVLQLNKNYYSLKYVVQKNKELDVSLTIENILKLNNFNLDKYKIFKIATNSKEGTVTQLSSNMMAEDINTLRRNLDELKLELKQEEKELKNLAAE
;
A
#
# COMPACT_ATOMS: atom_id res chain seq x y z
N HIS A 1 127.36 -94.66 148.04
CA HIS A 1 127.55 -95.70 147.02
C HIS A 1 126.45 -95.58 145.97
N LEU A 2 126.80 -95.78 144.70
CA LEU A 2 125.92 -95.74 143.53
C LEU A 2 124.65 -96.59 143.65
N LEU A 3 123.64 -96.16 142.87
CA LEU A 3 122.51 -96.88 142.23
C LEU A 3 121.29 -97.28 143.08
N ASP A 4 120.14 -96.62 142.86
CA ASP A 4 118.97 -97.20 142.15
C ASP A 4 117.79 -96.19 142.06
N PHE A 5 117.18 -96.07 140.87
CA PHE A 5 116.01 -95.20 140.59
C PHE A 5 114.73 -95.78 141.22
N THR A 6 113.85 -94.93 141.79
CA THR A 6 112.50 -95.35 142.21
C THR A 6 111.38 -94.58 141.50
N SER A 7 110.37 -95.32 141.05
CA SER A 7 109.18 -95.00 140.23
C SER A 7 108.30 -93.80 140.63
N LYS A 8 108.68 -92.99 141.63
CA LYS A 8 107.81 -91.96 142.21
C LYS A 8 107.98 -90.58 141.56
N GLU A 9 109.18 -90.27 141.05
CA GLU A 9 109.47 -88.97 140.44
C GLU A 9 108.99 -88.85 138.99
N LEU A 10 108.93 -89.96 138.24
CA LEU A 10 108.45 -89.93 136.85
C LEU A 10 106.93 -89.69 136.76
N ASN A 11 106.14 -90.28 137.67
CA ASN A 11 104.69 -90.10 137.68
C ASN A 11 104.28 -88.67 138.04
N LYS A 12 105.04 -87.99 138.90
CA LYS A 12 104.73 -86.62 139.31
C LYS A 12 104.94 -85.61 138.16
N ILE A 13 105.96 -85.83 137.33
CA ILE A 13 106.22 -85.00 136.15
C ILE A 13 105.14 -85.22 135.06
N LEU A 14 104.62 -86.45 134.94
CA LEU A 14 103.58 -86.78 133.96
C LEU A 14 102.22 -86.14 134.32
N GLU A 15 101.83 -86.16 135.60
CA GLU A 15 100.59 -85.52 136.08
C GLU A 15 100.63 -83.99 135.93
N GLU A 16 101.75 -83.35 136.27
CA GLU A 16 101.90 -81.89 136.14
C GLU A 16 101.86 -81.43 134.67
N PHE A 17 102.34 -82.25 133.72
CA PHE A 17 102.28 -81.92 132.29
C PHE A 17 100.85 -82.04 131.72
N GLN A 18 100.10 -83.06 132.15
CA GLN A 18 98.70 -83.26 131.72
C GLN A 18 97.76 -82.17 132.24
N GLU A 19 97.95 -81.69 133.48
CA GLU A 19 97.13 -80.60 134.02
C GLU A 19 97.35 -79.28 133.26
N LEU A 20 98.60 -78.95 132.95
CA LEU A 20 98.97 -77.71 132.25
C LEU A 20 98.42 -77.69 130.81
N GLU A 21 98.42 -78.84 130.13
CA GLU A 21 97.90 -78.98 128.77
C GLU A 21 96.37 -78.90 128.74
N SER A 22 95.69 -79.45 129.77
CA SER A 22 94.23 -79.33 129.90
C SER A 22 93.76 -77.88 130.15
N LEU A 23 94.53 -77.11 130.93
CA LEU A 23 94.24 -75.69 131.23
C LEU A 23 94.39 -74.81 129.99
N LYS A 24 95.44 -75.02 129.18
CA LYS A 24 95.61 -74.34 127.89
C LYS A 24 94.48 -74.65 126.91
N LEU A 25 93.97 -75.88 126.91
CA LEU A 25 92.87 -76.28 126.03
C LEU A 25 91.55 -75.59 126.42
N LYS A 26 91.21 -75.57 127.72
CA LYS A 26 89.99 -74.92 128.23
C LYS A 26 89.96 -73.42 127.93
N GLN A 27 91.09 -72.73 128.05
CA GLN A 27 91.17 -71.30 127.76
C GLN A 27 90.98 -71.00 126.26
N LYS A 28 91.52 -71.84 125.37
CA LYS A 28 91.31 -71.72 123.91
C LYS A 28 89.86 -71.97 123.49
N VAL A 29 89.17 -72.91 124.15
CA VAL A 29 87.74 -73.19 123.88
C VAL A 29 86.86 -72.03 124.31
N GLY A 30 87.10 -71.46 125.51
CA GLY A 30 86.37 -70.28 125.98
C GLY A 30 86.54 -69.05 125.08
N ASP A 31 87.76 -68.80 124.58
CA ASP A 31 88.02 -67.73 123.61
C ASP A 31 87.36 -67.98 122.24
N ALA A 32 87.28 -69.25 121.80
CA ALA A 32 86.62 -69.62 120.55
C ALA A 32 85.09 -69.45 120.65
N GLU A 33 84.47 -69.84 121.76
CA GLU A 33 83.04 -69.68 122.01
C GLU A 33 82.65 -68.19 122.08
N GLN A 34 83.44 -67.34 122.73
CA GLN A 34 83.19 -65.89 122.72
C GLN A 34 83.32 -65.27 121.32
N LYS A 35 84.27 -65.74 120.50
CA LYS A 35 84.39 -65.29 119.10
C LYS A 35 83.20 -65.73 118.26
N LEU A 36 82.71 -66.95 118.47
CA LEU A 36 81.55 -67.49 117.76
C LEU A 36 80.28 -66.72 118.10
N LEU A 37 80.05 -66.43 119.39
CA LEU A 37 78.92 -65.61 119.83
C LEU A 37 78.96 -64.17 119.28
N LYS A 38 80.16 -63.58 119.15
CA LYS A 38 80.33 -62.26 118.50
C LYS A 38 80.03 -62.33 117.00
N LEU A 39 80.50 -63.36 116.31
CA LEU A 39 80.21 -63.57 114.89
C LEU A 39 78.73 -63.80 114.63
N GLU A 40 78.05 -64.55 115.50
CA GLU A 40 76.61 -64.82 115.40
C GLU A 40 75.78 -63.55 115.60
N LYS A 41 76.15 -62.70 116.57
CA LYS A 41 75.53 -61.36 116.72
C LYS A 41 75.78 -60.45 115.52
N ILE A 42 76.97 -60.51 114.91
CA ILE A 42 77.27 -59.74 113.69
C ILE A 42 76.42 -60.25 112.52
N ALA A 43 76.33 -61.58 112.34
CA ALA A 43 75.54 -62.19 111.28
C ALA A 43 74.04 -61.87 111.41
N GLU A 44 73.49 -61.95 112.63
CA GLU A 44 72.09 -61.57 112.89
C GLU A 44 71.84 -60.09 112.61
N THR A 45 72.75 -59.21 113.04
CA THR A 45 72.63 -57.76 112.76
C THR A 45 72.67 -57.49 111.26
N TYR A 46 73.53 -58.19 110.51
CA TYR A 46 73.63 -58.05 109.06
C TYR A 46 72.38 -58.58 108.34
N TYR A 47 71.83 -59.71 108.79
CA TYR A 47 70.60 -60.28 108.25
C TYR A 47 69.38 -59.37 108.49
N GLN A 48 69.24 -58.82 109.70
CA GLN A 48 68.17 -57.88 110.02
C GLN A 48 68.33 -56.55 109.26
N SER A 49 69.56 -56.07 109.06
CA SER A 49 69.82 -54.89 108.23
C SER A 49 69.42 -55.15 106.78
N SER A 50 69.79 -56.30 106.22
CA SER A 50 69.42 -56.69 104.85
C SER A 50 67.92 -56.85 104.66
N LEU A 51 67.21 -57.45 105.63
CA LEU A 51 65.75 -57.54 105.60
C LEU A 51 65.08 -56.16 105.64
N ASN A 52 65.58 -55.25 106.49
CA ASN A 52 65.07 -53.89 106.57
C ASN A 52 65.34 -53.08 105.29
N GLU A 53 66.52 -53.23 104.67
CA GLU A 53 66.84 -52.61 103.38
C GLU A 53 65.94 -53.16 102.26
N ASN A 54 65.69 -54.47 102.24
CA ASN A 54 64.84 -55.09 101.22
C ASN A 54 63.37 -54.67 101.37
N SER A 55 62.87 -54.61 102.62
CA SER A 55 61.54 -54.07 102.94
C SER A 55 61.41 -52.59 102.54
N LYS A 56 62.45 -51.80 102.78
CA LYS A 56 62.50 -50.39 102.37
C LYS A 56 62.49 -50.23 100.85
N PHE A 57 63.29 -51.04 100.14
CA PHE A 57 63.31 -51.07 98.68
C PHE A 57 61.95 -51.46 98.10
N GLU A 58 61.26 -52.43 98.68
CA GLU A 58 59.95 -52.88 98.21
C GLU A 58 58.86 -51.81 98.41
N GLN A 59 58.88 -51.10 99.54
CA GLN A 59 58.00 -49.93 99.77
C GLN A 59 58.29 -48.80 98.77
N ASP A 60 59.56 -48.50 98.52
CA ASP A 60 59.94 -47.45 97.57
C ASP A 60 59.52 -47.82 96.14
N ASN A 61 59.61 -49.10 95.76
CA ASN A 61 59.16 -49.60 94.46
C ASN A 61 57.64 -49.54 94.31
N GLN A 62 56.87 -49.89 95.36
CA GLN A 62 55.42 -49.75 95.36
C GLN A 62 54.99 -48.29 95.24
N SER A 63 55.66 -47.38 95.96
CA SER A 63 55.43 -45.93 95.86
C SER A 63 55.73 -45.40 94.46
N LEU A 64 56.84 -45.81 93.86
CA LEU A 64 57.21 -45.46 92.48
C LEU A 64 56.16 -45.95 91.47
N ASN A 65 55.71 -47.19 91.60
CA ASN A 65 54.74 -47.78 90.69
C ASN A 65 53.35 -47.14 90.82
N TYR A 66 52.95 -46.77 92.04
CA TYR A 66 51.75 -45.97 92.29
C TYR A 66 51.86 -44.60 91.61
N ASN A 67 52.98 -43.89 91.80
CA ASN A 67 53.20 -42.57 91.18
C ASN A 67 53.20 -42.64 89.64
N LEU A 68 53.85 -43.65 89.06
CA LEU A 68 53.81 -43.89 87.61
C LEU A 68 52.39 -44.18 87.10
N THR A 69 51.61 -44.95 87.85
CA THR A 69 50.21 -45.25 87.50
C THR A 69 49.35 -43.98 87.50
N VAL A 70 49.52 -43.12 88.50
CA VAL A 70 48.83 -41.82 88.59
C VAL A 70 49.23 -40.91 87.42
N GLN A 71 50.53 -40.77 87.13
CA GLN A 71 51.00 -40.00 85.99
C GLN A 71 50.47 -40.52 84.66
N ASN A 72 50.45 -41.84 84.44
CA ASN A 72 49.92 -42.43 83.22
C ASN A 72 48.43 -42.15 83.04
N LYS A 73 47.66 -42.13 84.15
CA LYS A 73 46.24 -41.77 84.12
C LYS A 73 46.06 -40.28 83.77
N GLU A 74 46.83 -39.38 84.37
CA GLU A 74 46.81 -37.96 84.02
C GLU A 74 47.20 -37.72 82.55
N PHE A 75 48.20 -38.45 82.03
CA PHE A 75 48.59 -38.38 80.62
C PHE A 75 47.47 -38.87 79.70
N ALA A 76 46.77 -39.95 80.06
CA ALA A 76 45.64 -40.46 79.31
C ALA A 76 44.47 -39.46 79.28
N GLU A 77 44.16 -38.81 80.41
CA GLU A 77 43.13 -37.77 80.50
C GLU A 77 43.49 -36.53 79.66
N LYS A 78 44.74 -36.07 79.73
CA LYS A 78 45.25 -34.97 78.89
C LYS A 78 45.20 -35.34 77.40
N LYS A 79 45.58 -36.57 77.04
CA LYS A 79 45.50 -37.09 75.67
C LYS A 79 44.06 -37.09 75.15
N ASN A 80 43.10 -37.56 75.94
CA ASN A 80 41.69 -37.57 75.56
C ASN A 80 41.12 -36.14 75.41
N THR A 81 41.52 -35.23 76.30
CA THR A 81 41.15 -33.81 76.21
C THR A 81 41.68 -33.19 74.92
N LEU A 82 42.96 -33.41 74.60
CA LEU A 82 43.57 -32.93 73.35
C LEU A 82 42.90 -33.55 72.11
N GLN A 83 42.59 -34.85 72.11
CA GLN A 83 41.86 -35.48 71.02
C GLN A 83 40.48 -34.84 70.80
N THR A 84 39.75 -34.54 71.87
CA THR A 84 38.45 -33.87 71.79
C THR A 84 38.59 -32.47 71.19
N GLN A 85 39.61 -31.70 71.60
CA GLN A 85 39.91 -30.38 71.03
C GLN A 85 40.30 -30.46 69.56
N ILE A 86 41.08 -31.47 69.16
CA ILE A 86 41.45 -31.71 67.76
C ILE A 86 40.20 -31.98 66.91
N ILE A 87 39.29 -32.83 67.40
CA ILE A 87 38.03 -33.13 66.70
C ILE A 87 37.18 -31.86 66.56
N TYR A 88 37.06 -31.06 67.63
CA TYR A 88 36.33 -29.80 67.58
C TYR A 88 36.91 -28.84 66.52
N LEU A 89 38.23 -28.64 66.51
CA LEU A 89 38.91 -27.78 65.55
C LEU A 89 38.80 -28.31 64.11
N GLN A 90 38.80 -29.63 63.91
CA GLN A 90 38.56 -30.25 62.60
C GLN A 90 37.14 -29.96 62.09
N ASN A 91 36.15 -30.03 62.97
CA ASN A 91 34.76 -29.71 62.62
C ASN A 91 34.58 -28.23 62.28
N GLU A 92 35.18 -27.32 63.06
CA GLU A 92 35.18 -25.88 62.73
C GLU A 92 35.88 -25.60 61.39
N LYS A 93 37.04 -26.22 61.15
CA LYS A 93 37.75 -26.11 59.86
C LYS A 93 36.88 -26.58 58.70
N GLN A 94 36.15 -27.69 58.86
CA GLN A 94 35.26 -28.21 57.82
C GLN A 94 34.06 -27.28 57.59
N ALA A 95 33.45 -26.75 58.64
CA ALA A 95 32.36 -25.79 58.54
C ALA A 95 32.81 -24.51 57.80
N LEU A 96 34.00 -24.01 58.12
CA LEU A 96 34.59 -22.86 57.44
C LEU A 96 34.86 -23.15 55.96
N ALA A 97 35.41 -24.32 55.63
CA ALA A 97 35.66 -24.73 54.25
C ALA A 97 34.36 -24.85 53.42
N ASN A 98 33.30 -25.39 54.02
CA ASN A 98 31.99 -25.48 53.38
C ASN A 98 31.41 -24.08 53.12
N ASN A 99 31.48 -23.17 54.09
CA ASN A 99 31.04 -21.77 53.92
C ASN A 99 31.82 -21.05 52.83
N LEU A 100 33.15 -21.23 52.77
CA LEU A 100 33.99 -20.63 51.74
C LEU A 100 33.62 -21.16 50.34
N THR A 101 33.30 -22.45 50.24
CA THR A 101 32.88 -23.09 48.98
C THR A 101 31.56 -22.54 48.47
N GLU A 102 30.57 -22.32 49.36
CA GLU A 102 29.30 -21.70 48.98
C GLU A 102 29.46 -20.22 48.60
N GLN A 103 30.32 -19.48 49.30
CA GLN A 103 30.66 -18.10 48.88
C GLN A 103 31.30 -18.07 47.49
N LEU A 104 32.19 -19.01 47.18
CA LEU A 104 32.81 -19.10 45.84
C LEU A 104 31.77 -19.42 44.75
N LYS A 105 30.79 -20.29 45.01
CA LYS A 105 29.66 -20.52 44.09
C LYS A 105 28.86 -19.24 43.84
N GLN A 106 28.50 -18.52 44.92
CA GLN A 106 27.76 -17.25 44.78
C GLN A 106 28.53 -16.23 43.95
N ILE A 107 29.84 -16.09 44.18
CA ILE A 107 30.69 -15.17 43.39
C ILE A 107 30.73 -15.58 41.92
N SER A 108 30.85 -16.87 41.62
CA SER A 108 30.80 -17.36 40.24
C SER A 108 29.48 -17.03 39.56
N GLN A 109 28.37 -17.20 40.28
CA GLN A 109 27.03 -16.94 39.75
C GLN A 109 26.78 -15.44 39.50
N LEU A 110 27.20 -14.59 40.45
CA LEU A 110 27.17 -13.14 40.30
C LEU A 110 28.03 -12.65 39.11
N ASN A 111 29.19 -13.27 38.87
CA ASN A 111 30.02 -12.94 37.72
C ASN A 111 29.35 -13.31 36.39
N GLN A 112 28.63 -14.43 36.35
CA GLN A 112 27.87 -14.83 35.17
C GLN A 112 26.71 -13.86 34.89
N GLU A 113 25.96 -13.46 35.91
CA GLU A 113 24.91 -12.44 35.80
C GLU A 113 25.48 -11.09 35.33
N LYS A 114 26.61 -10.66 35.90
CA LYS A 114 27.30 -9.43 35.48
C LYS A 114 27.65 -9.46 33.99
N ASN A 115 28.20 -10.56 33.49
CA ASN A 115 28.54 -10.71 32.07
C ASN A 115 27.30 -10.67 31.16
N ASN A 116 26.20 -11.32 31.58
CA ASN A 116 24.94 -11.27 30.84
C ASN A 116 24.39 -9.85 30.76
N LEU A 117 24.34 -9.13 31.88
CA LEU A 117 23.92 -7.73 31.92
C LEU A 117 24.81 -6.82 31.08
N GLN A 118 26.13 -7.09 31.03
CA GLN A 118 27.06 -6.35 30.17
C GLN A 118 26.77 -6.56 28.68
N ASN A 119 26.43 -7.79 28.28
CA ASN A 119 26.04 -8.10 26.90
C ASN A 119 24.70 -7.44 26.53
N GLU A 120 23.71 -7.51 27.42
CA GLU A 120 22.42 -6.82 27.23
C GLU A 120 22.61 -5.30 27.11
N LEU A 121 23.47 -4.71 27.93
CA LEU A 121 23.80 -3.29 27.86
C LEU A 121 24.46 -2.92 26.53
N ALA A 122 25.41 -3.73 26.04
CA ALA A 122 26.05 -3.53 24.76
C ALA A 122 25.03 -3.59 23.61
N GLN A 123 24.14 -4.58 23.61
CA GLN A 123 23.09 -4.71 22.61
C GLN A 123 22.11 -3.54 22.66
N SER A 124 21.70 -3.11 23.85
CA SER A 124 20.80 -1.98 24.02
C SER A 124 21.42 -0.68 23.49
N LYS A 125 22.74 -0.51 23.66
CA LYS A 125 23.49 0.63 23.12
C LYS A 125 23.50 0.66 21.58
N VAL A 126 23.65 -0.50 20.94
CA VAL A 126 23.56 -0.64 19.48
C VAL A 126 22.15 -0.30 18.99
N ASN A 127 21.12 -0.84 19.64
CA ASN A 127 19.72 -0.55 19.29
C ASN A 127 19.39 0.95 19.41
N ILE A 128 19.91 1.63 20.43
CA ILE A 128 19.74 3.09 20.60
C ILE A 128 20.40 3.85 19.44
N GLN A 129 21.61 3.47 19.02
CA GLN A 129 22.28 4.10 17.87
C GLN A 129 21.50 3.91 16.58
N GLU A 130 20.95 2.72 16.35
CA GLU A 130 20.14 2.44 15.17
C GLU A 130 18.84 3.27 15.16
N LEU A 131 18.16 3.37 16.31
CA LEU A 131 16.98 4.22 16.45
C LEU A 131 17.29 5.70 16.21
N GLN A 132 18.46 6.19 16.68
CA GLN A 132 18.91 7.56 16.39
C GLN A 132 19.14 7.77 14.90
N SER A 133 19.79 6.83 14.22
CA SER A 133 19.99 6.91 12.77
C SER A 133 18.66 6.93 11.99
N GLN A 134 17.70 6.08 12.39
CA GLN A 134 16.36 6.09 11.81
C GLN A 134 15.64 7.42 12.07
N GLN A 135 15.74 7.98 13.28
CA GLN A 135 15.16 9.27 13.63
C GLN A 135 15.71 10.39 12.73
N ASP A 136 17.02 10.44 12.52
CA ASP A 136 17.65 11.44 11.63
C ASP A 136 17.19 11.27 10.18
N GLN A 137 17.03 10.02 9.72
CA GLN A 137 16.53 9.73 8.39
C GLN A 137 15.09 10.21 8.18
N PHE A 138 14.21 10.03 9.19
CA PHE A 138 12.86 10.57 9.16
C PHE A 138 12.83 12.10 9.18
N LYS A 139 13.72 12.71 9.97
CA LYS A 139 13.84 14.17 10.04
C LYS A 139 14.23 14.77 8.68
N ASN A 140 15.17 14.14 7.99
CA ASN A 140 15.59 14.57 6.65
C ASN A 140 14.46 14.42 5.62
N LYS A 141 13.72 13.31 5.64
CA LYS A 141 12.55 13.12 4.77
C LYS A 141 11.46 14.18 5.03
N LEU A 142 11.24 14.54 6.30
CA LEU A 142 10.27 15.58 6.67
C LEU A 142 10.69 16.96 6.13
N ILE A 143 11.97 17.31 6.27
CA ILE A 143 12.52 18.56 5.72
C ILE A 143 12.35 18.60 4.20
N GLN A 144 12.65 17.50 3.51
CA GLN A 144 12.49 17.43 2.05
C GLN A 144 11.02 17.62 1.64
N SER A 145 10.09 16.96 2.32
CA SER A 145 8.65 17.11 2.03
C SER A 145 8.15 18.54 2.27
N GLN A 146 8.68 19.25 3.27
CA GLN A 146 8.37 20.66 3.50
C GLN A 146 8.89 21.57 2.39
N ILE A 147 10.08 21.28 1.85
CA ILE A 147 10.66 22.01 0.71
C ILE A 147 9.80 21.78 -0.53
N ASP A 148 9.44 20.53 -0.83
CA ASP A 148 8.63 20.19 -2.00
C ASP A 148 7.25 20.85 -1.91
N HIS A 149 6.63 20.87 -0.73
CA HIS A 149 5.36 21.58 -0.51
C HIS A 149 5.48 23.07 -0.81
N LYS A 150 6.51 23.76 -0.31
CA LYS A 150 6.73 25.19 -0.60
C LYS A 150 6.90 25.45 -2.09
N GLN A 151 7.62 24.59 -2.82
CA GLN A 151 7.79 24.74 -4.27
C GLN A 151 6.46 24.57 -5.02
N ILE A 152 5.60 23.65 -4.58
CA ILE A 152 4.26 23.47 -5.15
C ILE A 152 3.40 24.71 -4.88
N GLU A 153 3.45 25.24 -3.67
CA GLU A 153 2.70 26.44 -3.26
C GLU A 153 3.10 27.67 -4.08
N GLU A 154 4.40 27.90 -4.31
CA GLU A 154 4.91 28.96 -5.18
C GLU A 154 4.45 28.80 -6.64
N LYS A 155 4.44 27.56 -7.17
CA LYS A 155 3.93 27.28 -8.52
C LYS A 155 2.43 27.55 -8.62
N ASN A 156 1.66 27.18 -7.60
CA ASN A 156 0.22 27.42 -7.56
C ASN A 156 -0.08 28.93 -7.54
N LEU A 157 0.62 29.71 -6.72
CA LEU A 157 0.52 31.18 -6.73
C LEU A 157 0.83 31.78 -8.10
N LYS A 158 1.81 31.23 -8.83
CA LYS A 158 2.14 31.70 -10.18
C LYS A 158 1.03 31.39 -11.18
N LEU A 159 0.47 30.18 -11.13
CA LEU A 159 -0.66 29.78 -11.97
C LEU A 159 -1.92 30.60 -11.67
N GLU A 160 -2.18 30.90 -10.40
CA GLU A 160 -3.31 31.74 -9.99
C GLU A 160 -3.19 33.16 -10.57
N ASN A 161 -1.98 33.73 -10.52
CA ASN A 161 -1.70 35.02 -11.17
C ASN A 161 -1.87 34.99 -12.70
N GLU A 162 -1.49 33.91 -13.37
CA GLU A 162 -1.73 33.74 -14.81
C GLU A 162 -3.22 33.62 -15.13
N LEU A 163 -3.97 32.88 -14.30
CA LEU A 163 -5.41 32.73 -14.44
C LEU A 163 -6.15 34.08 -14.30
N VAL A 164 -5.75 34.90 -13.33
CA VAL A 164 -6.28 36.27 -13.17
C VAL A 164 -6.01 37.13 -14.41
N LYS A 165 -4.79 37.06 -14.99
CA LYS A 165 -4.46 37.79 -16.22
C LYS A 165 -5.32 37.33 -17.40
N LEU A 166 -5.53 36.02 -17.55
CA LEU A 166 -6.37 35.46 -18.62
C LEU A 166 -7.84 35.89 -18.44
N GLN A 167 -8.36 35.91 -17.22
CA GLN A 167 -9.71 36.38 -16.93
C GLN A 167 -9.88 37.87 -17.28
N GLN A 168 -8.91 38.72 -16.93
CA GLN A 168 -8.91 40.13 -17.32
C GLN A 168 -8.88 40.29 -18.84
N GLY A 169 -8.02 39.54 -19.53
CA GLY A 169 -7.95 39.55 -21.00
C GLY A 169 -9.26 39.11 -21.64
N ASN A 170 -9.93 38.10 -21.09
CA ASN A 170 -11.22 37.62 -21.60
C ASN A 170 -12.33 38.67 -21.41
N SER A 171 -12.35 39.37 -20.28
CA SER A 171 -13.29 40.47 -20.04
C SER A 171 -13.08 41.63 -21.02
N GLN A 172 -11.83 41.96 -21.34
CA GLN A 172 -11.51 42.97 -22.35
C GLN A 172 -11.96 42.52 -23.75
N PHE A 173 -11.68 41.27 -24.13
CA PHE A 173 -12.11 40.71 -25.41
C PHE A 173 -13.65 40.72 -25.55
N GLU A 174 -14.38 40.41 -24.47
CA GLU A 174 -15.84 40.45 -24.46
C GLU A 174 -16.37 41.87 -24.67
N LYS A 175 -15.74 42.87 -24.05
CA LYS A 175 -16.06 44.28 -24.26
C LYS A 175 -15.80 44.72 -25.71
N ASP A 176 -14.68 44.32 -26.29
CA ASP A 176 -14.33 44.65 -27.68
C ASP A 176 -15.32 44.01 -28.66
N ASN A 177 -15.74 42.77 -28.40
CA ASN A 177 -16.75 42.08 -29.20
C ASN A 177 -18.13 42.74 -29.11
N GLN A 178 -18.51 43.26 -27.93
CA GLN A 178 -19.74 44.05 -27.79
C GLN A 178 -19.69 45.35 -28.60
N ASN A 179 -18.55 46.06 -28.57
CA ASN A 179 -18.36 47.26 -29.38
C ASN A 179 -18.48 46.97 -30.89
N LEU A 180 -17.82 45.90 -31.38
CA LEU A 180 -17.92 45.47 -32.77
C LEU A 180 -19.35 45.13 -33.19
N ARG A 181 -20.12 44.47 -32.32
CA ARG A 181 -21.55 44.20 -32.56
C ARG A 181 -22.36 45.49 -32.67
N LEU A 182 -22.07 46.48 -31.84
CA LEU A 182 -22.73 47.78 -31.91
C LEU A 182 -22.42 48.49 -33.23
N ASP A 183 -21.14 48.52 -33.64
CA ASP A 183 -20.72 49.12 -34.91
C ASP A 183 -21.38 48.45 -36.12
N LEU A 184 -21.44 47.11 -36.13
CA LEU A 184 -22.15 46.35 -37.15
C LEU A 184 -23.64 46.67 -37.19
N ALA A 185 -24.30 46.77 -36.03
CA ALA A 185 -25.71 47.12 -35.95
C ALA A 185 -25.99 48.53 -36.49
N VAL A 186 -25.10 49.49 -36.21
CA VAL A 186 -25.18 50.85 -36.76
C VAL A 186 -25.03 50.83 -38.29
N GLN A 187 -24.07 50.10 -38.82
CA GLN A 187 -23.87 49.96 -40.28
C GLN A 187 -25.06 49.31 -40.99
N LEU A 188 -25.65 48.27 -40.39
CA LEU A 188 -26.87 47.64 -40.91
C LEU A 188 -28.02 48.63 -40.96
N LYS A 189 -28.19 49.45 -39.92
CA LYS A 189 -29.23 50.48 -39.88
C LYS A 189 -29.04 51.54 -40.99
N ILE A 190 -27.82 52.06 -41.15
CA ILE A 190 -27.49 53.02 -42.22
C ILE A 190 -27.76 52.41 -43.60
N SER A 191 -27.41 51.14 -43.78
CA SER A 191 -27.65 50.43 -45.04
C SER A 191 -29.14 50.24 -45.33
N ALA A 192 -29.93 49.86 -44.32
CA ALA A 192 -31.38 49.75 -44.44
C ALA A 192 -32.05 51.12 -44.72
N GLU A 193 -31.57 52.21 -44.11
CA GLU A 193 -32.07 53.57 -44.40
C GLU A 193 -31.75 54.00 -45.84
N LYS A 194 -30.56 53.67 -46.35
CA LYS A 194 -30.21 53.89 -47.77
C LYS A 194 -31.08 53.06 -48.70
N GLU A 195 -31.30 51.78 -48.39
CA GLU A 195 -32.19 50.90 -49.17
C GLU A 195 -33.61 51.46 -49.21
N ASN A 196 -34.15 51.89 -48.07
CA ASN A 196 -35.47 52.54 -47.98
C ASN A 196 -35.58 53.83 -48.79
N THR A 197 -34.47 54.54 -49.02
CA THR A 197 -34.44 55.76 -49.85
C THR A 197 -34.36 55.44 -51.34
N LEU A 198 -33.63 54.38 -51.71
CA LEU A 198 -33.43 53.96 -53.11
C LEU A 198 -34.67 53.23 -53.67
N GLN A 199 -35.40 52.51 -52.83
CA GLN A 199 -36.51 51.66 -53.30
C GLN A 199 -37.69 52.42 -53.92
N PRO A 200 -38.10 53.59 -53.39
CA PRO A 200 -39.05 54.46 -54.07
C PRO A 200 -38.54 54.96 -55.43
N GLN A 201 -37.24 55.26 -55.56
CA GLN A 201 -36.65 55.70 -56.83
C GLN A 201 -36.65 54.56 -57.86
N ILE A 202 -36.30 53.34 -57.44
CA ILE A 202 -36.38 52.15 -58.30
C ILE A 202 -37.82 51.92 -58.76
N THR A 203 -38.79 52.04 -57.84
CA THR A 203 -40.21 51.88 -58.17
C THR A 203 -40.69 52.95 -59.16
N TYR A 204 -40.30 54.21 -58.94
CA TYR A 204 -40.62 55.31 -59.86
C TYR A 204 -40.07 55.06 -61.27
N LEU A 205 -38.78 54.69 -61.38
CA LEU A 205 -38.15 54.39 -62.67
C LEU A 205 -38.76 53.17 -63.36
N GLN A 206 -39.19 52.16 -62.61
CA GLN A 206 -39.91 51.00 -63.15
C GLN A 206 -41.26 51.40 -63.74
N ASN A 207 -42.01 52.26 -63.06
CA ASN A 207 -43.28 52.78 -63.54
C ASN A 207 -43.11 53.67 -64.79
N GLU A 208 -42.12 54.56 -64.80
CA GLU A 208 -41.79 55.38 -65.98
C GLU A 208 -41.42 54.52 -67.19
N ARG A 209 -40.59 53.50 -67.00
CA ARG A 209 -40.21 52.56 -68.06
C ARG A 209 -41.44 51.83 -68.60
N GLN A 210 -42.39 51.46 -67.75
CA GLN A 210 -43.60 50.77 -68.15
C GLN A 210 -44.55 51.68 -68.94
N ALA A 211 -44.77 52.92 -68.46
CA ALA A 211 -45.55 53.92 -69.19
C ALA A 211 -44.95 54.23 -70.58
N LEU A 212 -43.62 54.38 -70.66
CA LEU A 212 -42.94 54.60 -71.94
C LEU A 212 -43.08 53.40 -72.90
N ALA A 213 -43.05 52.18 -72.36
CA ALA A 213 -43.25 50.97 -73.16
C ALA A 213 -44.69 50.87 -73.70
N GLU A 214 -45.68 51.26 -72.90
CA GLU A 214 -47.09 51.35 -73.31
C GLU A 214 -47.28 52.41 -74.41
N ASP A 215 -46.75 53.63 -74.23
CA ASP A 215 -46.78 54.71 -75.24
C ASP A 215 -46.13 54.28 -76.57
N LEU A 216 -44.95 53.64 -76.53
CA LEU A 216 -44.27 53.14 -77.72
C LEU A 216 -45.08 52.03 -78.43
N THR A 217 -45.79 51.20 -77.66
CA THR A 217 -46.65 50.15 -78.22
C THR A 217 -47.87 50.75 -78.90
N GLU A 218 -48.51 51.75 -78.28
CA GLU A 218 -49.64 52.45 -78.87
C GLU A 218 -49.24 53.21 -80.15
N GLN A 219 -48.10 53.90 -80.14
CA GLN A 219 -47.56 54.54 -81.35
C GLN A 219 -47.29 53.51 -82.46
N LEU A 220 -46.72 52.35 -82.12
CA LEU A 220 -46.45 51.29 -83.09
C LEU A 220 -47.75 50.79 -83.74
N ASP A 221 -48.81 50.62 -82.96
CA ASP A 221 -50.11 50.16 -83.47
C ASP A 221 -50.84 51.23 -84.28
N GLN A 222 -50.77 52.51 -83.88
CA GLN A 222 -51.26 53.62 -84.69
C GLN A 222 -50.52 53.71 -86.04
N ASN A 223 -49.20 53.49 -86.05
CA ASN A 223 -48.40 53.54 -87.26
C ASN A 223 -48.69 52.36 -88.20
N LYS A 224 -48.95 51.16 -87.64
CA LYS A 224 -49.47 50.01 -88.43
C LYS A 224 -50.82 50.35 -89.06
N LEU A 225 -51.73 50.98 -88.32
CA LEU A 225 -53.05 51.35 -88.84
C LEU A 225 -52.96 52.40 -89.95
N ALA A 226 -52.14 53.44 -89.77
CA ALA A 226 -51.88 54.45 -90.79
C ALA A 226 -51.28 53.82 -92.05
N SER A 227 -50.33 52.88 -91.90
CA SER A 227 -49.77 52.13 -93.03
C SER A 227 -50.83 51.31 -93.77
N HIS A 228 -51.76 50.65 -93.07
CA HIS A 228 -52.88 49.95 -93.72
C HIS A 228 -53.82 50.92 -94.45
N GLN A 229 -54.11 52.10 -93.89
CA GLN A 229 -54.93 53.11 -94.55
C GLN A 229 -54.27 53.64 -95.83
N VAL A 230 -52.97 53.91 -95.81
CA VAL A 230 -52.20 54.31 -97.00
C VAL A 230 -52.24 53.19 -98.05
N GLN A 231 -52.09 51.93 -97.66
CA GLN A 231 -52.20 50.80 -98.59
C GLN A 231 -53.58 50.73 -99.25
N ASN A 232 -54.66 50.91 -98.48
CA ASN A 232 -56.02 50.95 -99.03
C ASN A 232 -56.22 52.11 -100.03
N GLN A 233 -55.63 53.28 -99.76
CA GLN A 233 -55.67 54.41 -100.71
C GLN A 233 -54.91 54.10 -102.00
N ILE A 234 -53.74 53.45 -101.89
CA ILE A 234 -52.98 52.99 -103.05
C ILE A 234 -53.80 52.01 -103.89
N ASP A 235 -54.46 51.04 -103.24
CA ASP A 235 -55.27 50.03 -103.92
C ASP A 235 -56.49 50.67 -104.63
N GLN A 236 -57.11 51.67 -104.00
CA GLN A 236 -58.20 52.44 -104.62
C GLN A 236 -57.72 53.23 -105.85
N LEU A 237 -56.59 53.93 -105.73
CA LEU A 237 -55.99 54.65 -106.86
C LEU A 237 -55.57 53.71 -107.99
N MET A 238 -55.16 52.48 -107.66
CA MET A 238 -54.83 51.45 -108.63
C MET A 238 -56.08 50.96 -109.38
N GLN A 239 -57.21 50.80 -108.68
CA GLN A 239 -58.51 50.53 -109.32
C GLN A 239 -58.98 51.69 -110.20
N ASP A 240 -58.88 52.93 -109.72
CA ASP A 240 -59.26 54.11 -110.48
C ASP A 240 -58.41 54.25 -111.75
N LYS A 241 -57.10 54.00 -111.65
CA LYS A 241 -56.20 53.94 -112.81
C LYS A 241 -56.66 52.88 -113.81
N ASN A 242 -56.98 51.66 -113.36
CA ASN A 242 -57.45 50.59 -114.24
C ASN A 242 -58.78 50.96 -114.93
N CYS A 243 -59.71 51.61 -114.21
CA CYS A 243 -60.98 52.08 -114.76
C CYS A 243 -60.79 53.22 -115.79
N LEU A 244 -59.79 54.09 -115.57
CA LEU A 244 -59.39 55.10 -116.56
C LEU A 244 -58.71 54.49 -117.79
N GLU A 245 -57.87 53.46 -117.61
CA GLU A 245 -57.28 52.68 -118.71
C GLU A 245 -58.38 52.02 -119.55
N GLU A 246 -59.37 51.36 -118.93
CA GLU A 246 -60.52 50.79 -119.66
C GLU A 246 -61.31 51.85 -120.45
N LYS A 247 -61.55 53.03 -119.86
CA LYS A 247 -62.18 54.16 -120.57
C LYS A 247 -61.31 54.69 -121.71
N LEU A 248 -60.00 54.68 -121.56
CA LEU A 248 -59.06 55.07 -122.59
C LEU A 248 -59.11 54.06 -123.75
N THR A 249 -59.09 52.75 -123.46
CA THR A 249 -59.21 51.68 -124.47
C THR A 249 -60.54 51.76 -125.20
N GLN A 250 -61.64 52.04 -124.49
CA GLN A 250 -62.95 52.29 -125.08
C GLN A 250 -62.96 53.54 -125.99
N THR A 251 -62.20 54.57 -125.63
CA THR A 251 -62.05 55.80 -126.43
C THR A 251 -61.18 55.57 -127.65
N GLU A 252 -60.08 54.81 -127.53
CA GLU A 252 -59.25 54.34 -128.64
C GLU A 252 -60.05 53.47 -129.62
N ASP A 253 -60.90 52.56 -129.13
CA ASP A 253 -61.81 51.77 -129.96
C ASP A 253 -62.83 52.65 -130.70
N ASN A 254 -63.36 53.69 -130.04
CA ASN A 254 -64.26 54.66 -130.67
C ASN A 254 -63.53 55.53 -131.71
N ILE A 255 -62.27 55.89 -131.46
CA ILE A 255 -61.40 56.61 -132.41
C ILE A 255 -61.08 55.72 -133.61
N GLN A 256 -60.70 54.45 -133.43
CA GLN A 256 -60.50 53.51 -134.54
C GLN A 256 -61.78 53.30 -135.37
N LYS A 257 -62.95 53.30 -134.71
CA LYS A 257 -64.25 53.20 -135.40
C LYS A 257 -64.57 54.44 -136.22
N LEU A 258 -64.18 55.63 -135.75
CA LEU A 258 -64.27 56.91 -136.48
C LEU A 258 -63.22 57.01 -137.59
N GLU A 259 -62.01 56.47 -137.39
CA GLU A 259 -60.97 56.35 -138.42
C GLU A 259 -61.39 55.38 -139.53
N SER A 260 -62.16 54.32 -139.24
CA SER A 260 -62.76 53.46 -140.27
C SER A 260 -63.83 54.18 -141.10
N LYS A 261 -64.53 55.17 -140.50
CA LYS A 261 -65.51 56.04 -141.19
C LYS A 261 -64.85 57.20 -141.95
N LEU A 262 -63.68 57.65 -141.50
CA LEU A 262 -62.88 58.67 -142.18
C LEU A 262 -62.07 58.08 -143.36
N SER A 263 -61.63 56.82 -143.26
CA SER A 263 -60.93 56.07 -144.31
C SER A 263 -61.80 55.74 -145.54
N GLN A 264 -63.12 55.88 -145.43
CA GLN A 264 -64.05 55.76 -146.56
C GLN A 264 -64.25 57.10 -147.32
N SER A 265 -63.71 58.21 -146.79
CA SER A 265 -63.89 59.58 -147.31
C SER A 265 -62.61 60.24 -147.84
N GLN A 266 -61.52 59.50 -148.03
CA GLN A 266 -60.30 60.00 -148.69
C GLN A 266 -59.76 59.03 -149.76
N ALA A 267 -60.65 58.60 -150.66
CA ALA A 267 -60.30 58.13 -152.00
C ALA A 267 -60.46 59.27 -153.02
N ASN A 268 -59.63 60.31 -152.89
CA ASN A 268 -59.31 61.24 -153.98
C ASN A 268 -57.99 61.93 -153.67
N TYR A 269 -56.90 61.31 -154.15
CA TYR A 269 -55.64 61.91 -154.61
C TYR A 269 -54.91 62.86 -153.63
N GLU A 270 -53.65 62.66 -153.24
CA GLU A 270 -52.60 61.89 -153.89
C GLU A 270 -51.35 61.94 -152.99
N LYS A 271 -50.69 60.78 -152.88
CA LYS A 271 -49.21 60.61 -152.91
C LYS A 271 -48.31 61.35 -151.92
N LEU A 272 -47.45 60.50 -151.33
CA LEU A 272 -46.09 60.74 -150.81
C LEU A 272 -46.05 61.30 -149.37
N CYS A 273 -45.38 60.67 -148.39
CA CYS A 273 -44.39 59.62 -148.44
C CYS A 273 -44.18 59.02 -147.04
N ASN A 274 -43.77 57.75 -147.02
CA ASN A 274 -43.38 56.91 -145.89
C ASN A 274 -42.22 57.48 -145.04
N ARG A 275 -42.14 57.13 -143.74
CA ARG A 275 -41.13 56.21 -143.12
C ARG A 275 -40.97 56.36 -141.59
N LEU A 276 -40.96 55.20 -140.92
CA LEU A 276 -40.19 54.77 -139.71
C LEU A 276 -40.44 55.45 -138.35
N ASP A 277 -40.29 54.84 -137.17
CA ASP A 277 -40.15 53.47 -136.64
C ASP A 277 -39.92 53.59 -135.10
N GLY A 278 -40.15 52.51 -134.33
CA GLY A 278 -39.44 52.20 -133.05
C GLY A 278 -40.24 52.35 -131.74
N LEU A 279 -40.72 51.26 -131.09
CA LEU A 279 -40.03 50.41 -130.06
C LEU A 279 -39.86 51.12 -128.68
N SER A 280 -39.94 50.53 -127.48
CA SER A 280 -40.12 49.16 -126.95
C SER A 280 -39.87 49.16 -125.41
N GLN A 281 -40.62 48.36 -124.63
CA GLN A 281 -40.29 47.60 -123.37
C GLN A 281 -39.69 48.31 -122.12
N ASP A 282 -39.85 47.85 -120.86
CA ASP A 282 -39.62 46.49 -120.34
C ASP A 282 -40.14 46.29 -118.87
N TYR A 283 -40.48 45.04 -118.52
CA TYR A 283 -40.96 44.56 -117.21
C TYR A 283 -40.28 43.23 -116.88
N LYS A 284 -39.49 43.14 -115.79
CA LYS A 284 -39.15 41.83 -115.18
C LYS A 284 -38.44 41.89 -113.83
N VAL A 285 -38.80 40.88 -113.01
CA VAL A 285 -38.08 40.23 -111.88
C VAL A 285 -38.65 40.51 -110.48
N THR A 286 -39.18 39.46 -109.82
CA THR A 286 -38.72 38.91 -108.51
C THR A 286 -39.69 37.83 -107.97
N ILE A 287 -39.54 36.56 -108.38
CA ILE A 287 -39.98 35.38 -107.60
C ILE A 287 -39.00 34.24 -107.90
N LYS A 288 -38.03 33.99 -107.01
CA LYS A 288 -37.31 32.69 -106.95
C LYS A 288 -36.36 32.45 -105.75
N LEU A 289 -36.65 32.93 -104.53
CA LEU A 289 -35.88 32.55 -103.33
C LEU A 289 -36.75 32.43 -102.06
N LYS A 290 -37.57 31.37 -101.97
CA LYS A 290 -38.36 31.08 -100.74
C LYS A 290 -38.58 29.58 -100.50
N ALA A 291 -37.57 28.74 -100.75
CA ALA A 291 -37.72 27.28 -100.61
C ALA A 291 -36.52 26.56 -99.95
N LYS A 292 -35.66 27.26 -99.20
CA LYS A 292 -34.50 26.63 -98.52
C LYS A 292 -34.40 26.90 -97.00
N SER A 293 -35.15 27.87 -96.45
CA SER A 293 -35.10 28.26 -95.03
C SER A 293 -36.12 27.57 -94.12
N GLU A 294 -37.07 26.80 -94.66
CA GLU A 294 -38.17 26.20 -93.87
C GLU A 294 -37.81 24.82 -93.29
N LYS A 295 -36.76 24.13 -93.77
CA LYS A 295 -36.39 22.77 -93.33
C LYS A 295 -35.50 22.73 -92.08
N GLU A 296 -34.64 23.72 -91.86
CA GLU A 296 -33.77 23.79 -90.65
C GLU A 296 -34.54 24.27 -89.40
N LYS A 297 -35.66 24.98 -89.57
CA LYS A 297 -36.42 25.55 -88.45
C LYS A 297 -37.18 24.49 -87.64
N VAL A 298 -37.65 23.41 -88.29
CA VAL A 298 -38.46 22.35 -87.66
C VAL A 298 -37.60 21.36 -86.85
N GLU A 299 -36.32 21.21 -87.20
CA GLU A 299 -35.40 20.28 -86.52
C GLU A 299 -34.83 20.90 -85.23
N LEU A 300 -34.50 22.20 -85.25
CA LEU A 300 -34.13 22.99 -84.07
C LEU A 300 -35.24 23.10 -83.01
N GLU A 301 -36.51 23.10 -83.44
CA GLU A 301 -37.66 23.25 -82.55
C GLU A 301 -37.99 21.96 -81.80
N LYS A 302 -37.65 20.79 -82.36
CA LYS A 302 -37.73 19.50 -81.66
C LYS A 302 -36.64 19.33 -80.60
N GLU A 303 -35.41 19.68 -80.93
CA GLU A 303 -34.26 19.57 -80.02
C GLU A 303 -34.43 20.50 -78.80
N LYS A 304 -34.99 21.70 -79.00
CA LYS A 304 -35.31 22.65 -77.92
C LYS A 304 -36.37 22.11 -76.96
N ALA A 305 -37.39 21.40 -77.45
CA ALA A 305 -38.45 20.84 -76.62
C ALA A 305 -37.96 19.63 -75.79
N GLU A 306 -36.97 18.89 -76.27
CA GLU A 306 -36.37 17.76 -75.56
C GLU A 306 -35.44 18.25 -74.43
N LEU A 307 -34.63 19.28 -74.70
CA LEU A 307 -33.82 19.98 -73.69
C LEU A 307 -34.67 20.61 -72.58
N GLU A 308 -35.87 21.11 -72.90
CA GLU A 308 -36.78 21.71 -71.92
C GLU A 308 -37.35 20.66 -70.95
N LYS A 309 -37.62 19.44 -71.43
CA LYS A 309 -38.04 18.32 -70.57
C LYS A 309 -36.92 17.84 -69.65
N GLU A 310 -35.71 17.68 -70.18
CA GLU A 310 -34.55 17.25 -69.39
C GLU A 310 -34.21 18.28 -68.30
N LYS A 311 -34.34 19.58 -68.61
CA LYS A 311 -34.17 20.65 -67.62
C LYS A 311 -35.21 20.60 -66.50
N ALA A 312 -36.46 20.29 -66.82
CA ALA A 312 -37.54 20.16 -65.83
C ALA A 312 -37.36 18.91 -64.92
N GLU A 313 -36.80 17.82 -65.45
CA GLU A 313 -36.45 16.63 -64.67
C GLU A 313 -35.27 16.89 -63.72
N LEU A 314 -34.21 17.54 -64.21
CA LEU A 314 -33.08 17.99 -63.39
C LEU A 314 -33.51 18.94 -62.25
N GLU A 315 -34.49 19.81 -62.50
CA GLU A 315 -34.99 20.74 -61.50
C GLU A 315 -35.81 20.03 -60.40
N LYS A 316 -36.54 18.97 -60.75
CA LYS A 316 -37.20 18.08 -59.76
C LYS A 316 -36.19 17.31 -58.92
N GLU A 317 -35.18 16.72 -59.55
CA GLU A 317 -34.16 15.93 -58.85
C GLU A 317 -33.35 16.83 -57.88
N LYS A 318 -33.03 18.06 -58.29
CA LYS A 318 -32.39 19.06 -57.43
C LYS A 318 -33.26 19.42 -56.22
N ALA A 319 -34.57 19.58 -56.40
CA ALA A 319 -35.49 19.86 -55.30
C ALA A 319 -35.65 18.68 -54.32
N GLU A 320 -35.55 17.43 -54.79
CA GLU A 320 -35.53 16.24 -53.92
C GLU A 320 -34.22 16.13 -53.13
N LEU A 321 -33.07 16.35 -53.77
CA LEU A 321 -31.76 16.40 -53.12
C LEU A 321 -31.71 17.48 -52.03
N GLU A 322 -32.32 18.64 -52.26
CA GLU A 322 -32.37 19.73 -51.28
C GLU A 322 -33.25 19.38 -50.07
N LYS A 323 -34.35 18.63 -50.28
CA LYS A 323 -35.16 18.07 -49.18
C LYS A 323 -34.43 17.02 -48.38
N GLU A 324 -33.67 16.12 -49.02
CA GLU A 324 -32.85 15.13 -48.32
C GLU A 324 -31.75 15.81 -47.50
N LYS A 325 -31.06 16.80 -48.07
CA LYS A 325 -30.03 17.57 -47.36
C LYS A 325 -30.59 18.24 -46.11
N ALA A 326 -31.78 18.85 -46.21
CA ALA A 326 -32.45 19.47 -45.06
C ALA A 326 -32.84 18.45 -43.97
N LYS A 327 -33.27 17.23 -44.34
CA LYS A 327 -33.53 16.14 -43.38
C LYS A 327 -32.25 15.71 -42.66
N LEU A 328 -31.17 15.52 -43.40
CA LEU A 328 -29.88 15.06 -42.87
C LEU A 328 -29.26 16.10 -41.93
N GLU A 329 -29.45 17.38 -42.23
CA GLU A 329 -29.01 18.50 -41.38
C GLU A 329 -29.81 18.58 -40.07
N ASN A 330 -31.12 18.32 -40.12
CA ASN A 330 -31.96 18.20 -38.92
C ASN A 330 -31.58 16.99 -38.04
N GLU A 331 -31.30 15.82 -38.65
CA GLU A 331 -30.81 14.66 -37.90
C GLU A 331 -29.46 14.94 -37.23
N LYS A 332 -28.53 15.59 -37.95
CA LYS A 332 -27.23 15.99 -37.41
C LYS A 332 -27.39 16.93 -36.21
N ALA A 333 -28.29 17.91 -36.29
CA ALA A 333 -28.59 18.81 -35.17
C ALA A 333 -29.16 18.07 -33.96
N LYS A 334 -30.02 17.06 -34.19
CA LYS A 334 -30.57 16.22 -33.11
C LYS A 334 -29.49 15.38 -32.42
N VAL A 335 -28.60 14.76 -33.19
CA VAL A 335 -27.47 13.97 -32.65
C VAL A 335 -26.50 14.85 -31.86
N GLU A 336 -26.18 16.06 -32.34
CA GLU A 336 -25.36 17.02 -31.59
C GLU A 336 -26.00 17.42 -30.25
N LYS A 337 -27.33 17.60 -30.22
CA LYS A 337 -28.06 17.89 -28.98
C LYS A 337 -27.99 16.72 -27.99
N GLU A 338 -28.25 15.49 -28.45
CA GLU A 338 -28.14 14.28 -27.62
C GLU A 338 -26.71 14.08 -27.09
N LYS A 339 -25.69 14.33 -27.91
CA LYS A 339 -24.28 14.28 -27.52
C LYS A 339 -23.92 15.32 -26.46
N ALA A 340 -24.49 16.52 -26.56
CA ALA A 340 -24.31 17.56 -25.55
C ALA A 340 -25.00 17.22 -24.22
N GLU A 341 -26.18 16.58 -24.27
CA GLU A 341 -26.89 16.08 -23.08
C GLU A 341 -26.11 14.94 -22.40
N LEU A 342 -25.62 13.96 -23.16
CA LEU A 342 -24.77 12.88 -22.63
C LEU A 342 -23.47 13.40 -22.01
N LYS A 343 -22.82 14.41 -22.60
CA LYS A 343 -21.64 15.05 -22.00
C LYS A 343 -21.93 15.66 -20.63
N LYS A 344 -23.10 16.29 -20.47
CA LYS A 344 -23.52 16.85 -19.18
C LYS A 344 -23.77 15.75 -18.16
N GLU A 345 -24.41 14.66 -18.58
CA GLU A 345 -24.67 13.51 -17.71
C GLU A 345 -23.37 12.82 -17.25
N ILE A 346 -22.41 12.62 -18.15
CA ILE A 346 -21.08 12.11 -17.81
C ILE A 346 -20.40 13.00 -16.78
N ALA A 347 -20.37 14.32 -16.98
CA ALA A 347 -19.76 15.25 -16.03
C ALA A 347 -20.44 15.21 -14.65
N GLN A 348 -21.77 15.06 -14.60
CA GLN A 348 -22.50 14.89 -13.34
C GLN A 348 -22.17 13.56 -12.65
N LEU A 349 -22.04 12.47 -13.41
CA LEU A 349 -21.66 11.16 -12.88
C LEU A 349 -20.22 11.15 -12.37
N GLU A 350 -19.28 11.79 -13.08
CA GLU A 350 -17.89 11.96 -12.63
C GLU A 350 -17.83 12.74 -11.31
N GLN A 351 -18.62 13.81 -11.17
CA GLN A 351 -18.72 14.55 -9.92
C GLN A 351 -19.31 13.71 -8.78
N LYS A 352 -20.36 12.93 -9.05
CA LYS A 352 -20.95 12.02 -8.05
C LYS A 352 -19.97 10.93 -7.63
N LEU A 353 -19.24 10.35 -8.58
CA LEU A 353 -18.20 9.35 -8.31
C LEU A 353 -17.09 9.94 -7.44
N TYR A 354 -16.63 11.15 -7.73
CA TYR A 354 -15.64 11.85 -6.92
C TYR A 354 -16.12 12.05 -5.47
N ILE A 355 -17.37 12.49 -5.28
CA ILE A 355 -17.96 12.66 -3.94
C ILE A 355 -18.06 11.30 -3.22
N GLU A 356 -18.49 10.24 -3.91
CA GLU A 356 -18.59 8.90 -3.36
C GLU A 356 -17.22 8.35 -2.93
N GLU A 357 -16.17 8.56 -3.72
CA GLU A 357 -14.79 8.21 -3.37
C GLU A 357 -14.31 8.97 -2.11
N GLN A 358 -14.63 10.26 -1.99
CA GLN A 358 -14.30 11.04 -0.79
C GLN A 358 -15.04 10.53 0.45
N ILE A 359 -16.33 10.22 0.34
CA ILE A 359 -17.12 9.63 1.43
C ILE A 359 -16.53 8.27 1.84
N LYS A 360 -16.19 7.42 0.87
CA LYS A 360 -15.57 6.11 1.13
C LYS A 360 -14.23 6.25 1.86
N MET A 361 -13.41 7.24 1.48
CA MET A 361 -12.15 7.53 2.16
C MET A 361 -12.37 7.99 3.60
N GLN A 362 -13.30 8.92 3.84
CA GLN A 362 -13.64 9.39 5.18
C GLN A 362 -14.20 8.26 6.07
N LEU A 363 -15.07 7.40 5.52
CA LEU A 363 -15.62 6.25 6.24
C LEU A 363 -14.52 5.24 6.61
N THR A 364 -13.57 4.99 5.70
CA THR A 364 -12.43 4.10 5.94
C THR A 364 -11.57 4.64 7.08
N GLN A 365 -11.20 5.92 7.04
CA GLN A 365 -10.44 6.59 8.11
C GLN A 365 -11.19 6.56 9.45
N ALA A 366 -12.50 6.82 9.45
CA ALA A 366 -13.32 6.77 10.66
C ALA A 366 -13.39 5.35 11.25
N PHE A 367 -13.44 4.33 10.41
CA PHE A 367 -13.41 2.93 10.82
C PHE A 367 -12.06 2.55 11.44
N GLU A 368 -10.95 2.89 10.78
CA GLU A 368 -9.59 2.69 11.30
C GLU A 368 -9.39 3.39 12.66
N MET A 369 -9.85 4.64 12.80
CA MET A 369 -9.80 5.36 14.09
C MET A 369 -10.61 4.67 15.20
N LYS A 370 -11.76 4.07 14.87
CA LYS A 370 -12.57 3.32 15.84
C LYS A 370 -11.84 2.05 16.29
N GLU A 371 -11.21 1.32 15.37
CA GLU A 371 -10.42 0.12 15.72
C GLU A 371 -9.24 0.45 16.64
N VAL A 372 -8.53 1.55 16.38
CA VAL A 372 -7.45 2.03 17.27
C VAL A 372 -7.99 2.35 18.66
N LYS A 373 -9.10 3.10 18.75
CA LYS A 373 -9.73 3.43 20.05
C LYS A 373 -10.20 2.20 20.81
N ILE A 374 -10.79 1.22 20.14
CA ILE A 374 -11.18 -0.05 20.77
C ILE A 374 -9.94 -0.75 21.35
N SER A 375 -8.86 -0.83 20.58
CA SER A 375 -7.60 -1.44 21.02
C SER A 375 -7.01 -0.73 22.24
N GLU A 376 -7.07 0.60 22.29
CA GLU A 376 -6.65 1.39 23.46
C GLU A 376 -7.49 1.09 24.69
N PHE A 377 -8.82 0.99 24.55
CA PHE A 377 -9.71 0.68 25.67
C PHE A 377 -9.50 -0.75 26.20
N GLU A 378 -9.31 -1.73 25.31
CA GLU A 378 -8.96 -3.10 25.69
C GLU A 378 -7.64 -3.14 26.48
N GLN A 379 -6.62 -2.41 26.03
CA GLN A 379 -5.35 -2.34 26.74
C GLN A 379 -5.48 -1.65 28.11
N LYS A 380 -6.27 -0.58 28.21
CA LYS A 380 -6.55 0.09 29.49
C LYS A 380 -7.24 -0.85 30.49
N LEU A 381 -8.19 -1.66 30.03
CA LEU A 381 -8.88 -2.65 30.86
C LEU A 381 -7.92 -3.73 31.39
N ILE A 382 -7.04 -4.24 30.53
CA ILE A 382 -6.00 -5.21 30.90
C ILE A 382 -5.07 -4.63 31.96
N ASN A 383 -4.60 -3.40 31.77
CA ASN A 383 -3.71 -2.72 32.72
C ASN A 383 -4.40 -2.49 34.08
N LEU A 384 -5.68 -2.13 34.08
CA LEU A 384 -6.46 -1.91 35.29
C LEU A 384 -6.62 -3.21 36.09
N ASN A 385 -6.93 -4.33 35.43
CA ASN A 385 -7.00 -5.63 36.07
C ASN A 385 -5.63 -6.06 36.63
N TYR A 386 -4.54 -5.83 35.89
CA TYR A 386 -3.19 -6.14 36.36
C TYR A 386 -2.83 -5.38 37.66
N GLU A 387 -3.10 -4.08 37.70
CA GLU A 387 -2.87 -3.25 38.90
C GLU A 387 -3.77 -3.69 40.06
N ARG A 388 -5.03 -4.08 39.80
CA ARG A 388 -5.93 -4.63 40.84
C ARG A 388 -5.39 -5.94 41.39
N ILE A 389 -4.96 -6.87 40.54
CA ILE A 389 -4.37 -8.16 40.93
C ILE A 389 -3.14 -7.94 41.81
N LYS A 390 -2.24 -7.03 41.44
CA LYS A 390 -1.05 -6.68 42.22
C LYS A 390 -1.42 -6.20 43.63
N LYS A 391 -2.35 -5.24 43.73
CA LYS A 391 -2.84 -4.71 45.02
C LYS A 391 -3.53 -5.77 45.88
N LEU A 392 -4.31 -6.67 45.27
CA LEU A 392 -4.96 -7.78 45.98
C LEU A 392 -3.93 -8.77 46.54
N LYS A 393 -2.91 -9.13 45.77
CA LYS A 393 -1.81 -10.00 46.23
C LYS A 393 -1.03 -9.40 47.40
N ASP A 394 -0.77 -8.10 47.36
CA ASP A 394 -0.05 -7.42 48.45
C ASP A 394 -0.89 -7.39 49.74
N LYS A 395 -2.20 -7.09 49.64
CA LYS A 395 -3.14 -7.15 50.77
C LYS A 395 -3.28 -8.56 51.35
N GLU A 396 -3.36 -9.57 50.50
CA GLU A 396 -3.43 -10.98 50.92
C GLU A 396 -2.18 -11.38 51.73
N LYS A 397 -0.98 -10.99 51.27
CA LYS A 397 0.28 -11.23 51.99
C LYS A 397 0.30 -10.52 53.36
N GLU A 398 -0.13 -9.26 53.42
CA GLU A 398 -0.20 -8.52 54.69
C GLU A 398 -1.16 -9.17 55.69
N LEU A 399 -2.36 -9.55 55.25
CA LEU A 399 -3.34 -10.23 56.11
C LEU A 399 -2.86 -11.60 56.58
N THR A 400 -2.16 -12.34 55.72
CA THR A 400 -1.56 -13.64 56.05
C THR A 400 -0.52 -13.49 57.16
N LYS A 401 0.37 -12.49 57.07
CA LYS A 401 1.34 -12.16 58.13
C LYS A 401 0.65 -11.80 59.45
N ILE A 402 -0.44 -11.04 59.42
CA ILE A 402 -1.21 -10.70 60.62
C ILE A 402 -1.81 -11.96 61.24
N LYS A 403 -2.40 -12.83 60.41
CA LYS A 403 -2.97 -14.11 60.84
C LYS A 403 -1.90 -15.02 61.48
N GLU A 404 -0.70 -15.10 60.91
CA GLU A 404 0.43 -15.83 61.49
C GLU A 404 0.83 -15.30 62.87
N LYS A 405 0.89 -13.97 63.05
CA LYS A 405 1.12 -13.34 64.36
C LYS A 405 0.01 -13.66 65.37
N LEU A 406 -1.25 -13.69 64.95
CA LEU A 406 -2.36 -14.10 65.82
C LEU A 406 -2.23 -15.58 66.22
N VAL A 407 -1.75 -16.44 65.32
CA VAL A 407 -1.46 -17.86 65.64
C VAL A 407 -0.35 -17.96 66.67
N SER A 408 0.76 -17.22 66.54
CA SER A 408 1.85 -17.28 67.52
C SER A 408 1.42 -16.84 68.92
N LYS A 409 0.56 -15.81 69.03
CA LYS A 409 0.01 -15.33 70.30
C LYS A 409 -0.89 -16.36 71.00
N LEU A 410 -1.69 -17.11 70.22
CA LEU A 410 -2.49 -18.21 70.77
C LEU A 410 -1.61 -19.33 71.34
N THR A 411 -0.47 -19.60 70.69
CA THR A 411 0.49 -20.62 71.16
C THR A 411 1.21 -20.20 72.45
N SER A 412 1.33 -18.90 72.74
CA SER A 412 1.98 -18.38 73.96
C SER A 412 1.06 -18.20 75.17
N GLY A 413 -0.23 -18.52 75.07
CA GLY A 413 -1.17 -18.52 76.21
C GLY A 413 -1.87 -17.18 76.52
N GLU A 414 -1.86 -16.21 75.60
CA GLU A 414 -2.63 -14.94 75.73
C GLU A 414 -4.16 -15.14 75.58
N ASP A 415 -4.95 -14.13 75.97
CA ASP A 415 -6.42 -14.17 76.07
C ASP A 415 -7.12 -14.77 74.82
N THR A 416 -7.70 -15.95 74.98
CA THR A 416 -7.88 -16.89 73.86
C THR A 416 -9.15 -16.64 73.03
N LYS A 417 -10.21 -16.11 73.64
CA LYS A 417 -11.54 -15.98 72.99
C LYS A 417 -11.59 -14.86 71.95
N GLU A 418 -11.04 -13.69 72.27
CA GLU A 418 -11.09 -12.53 71.38
C GLU A 418 -10.13 -12.72 70.20
N ILE A 419 -8.94 -13.26 70.44
CA ILE A 419 -7.96 -13.60 69.40
C ILE A 419 -8.52 -14.67 68.44
N HIS A 420 -9.29 -15.66 68.93
CA HIS A 420 -9.97 -16.63 68.05
C HIS A 420 -11.03 -15.97 67.15
N LYS A 421 -11.83 -15.04 67.69
CA LYS A 421 -12.81 -14.29 66.89
C LYS A 421 -12.13 -13.44 65.82
N GLU A 422 -11.06 -12.72 66.18
CA GLU A 422 -10.29 -11.91 65.24
C GLU A 422 -9.66 -12.79 64.15
N LYS A 423 -9.00 -13.90 64.50
CA LYS A 423 -8.44 -14.85 63.53
C LYS A 423 -9.49 -15.36 62.55
N LYS A 424 -10.68 -15.72 63.03
CA LYS A 424 -11.79 -16.18 62.18
C LYS A 424 -12.28 -15.06 61.25
N ALA A 425 -12.37 -13.83 61.74
CA ALA A 425 -12.73 -12.67 60.92
C ALA A 425 -11.68 -12.37 59.83
N LYS A 426 -10.37 -12.41 60.17
CA LYS A 426 -9.29 -12.24 59.20
C LYS A 426 -9.27 -13.35 58.15
N GLN A 427 -9.55 -14.60 58.53
CA GLN A 427 -9.65 -15.71 57.57
C GLN A 427 -10.75 -15.45 56.54
N LYS A 428 -11.94 -15.01 56.99
CA LYS A 428 -13.04 -14.69 56.08
C LYS A 428 -12.66 -13.61 55.05
N VAL A 429 -11.95 -12.57 55.49
CA VAL A 429 -11.45 -11.51 54.59
C VAL A 429 -10.41 -12.06 53.62
N ILE A 430 -9.53 -12.98 54.04
CA ILE A 430 -8.58 -13.66 53.13
C ILE A 430 -9.35 -14.46 52.08
N ASP A 431 -10.36 -15.25 52.48
CA ASP A 431 -11.17 -16.05 51.56
C ASP A 431 -11.88 -15.15 50.53
N GLU A 432 -12.45 -14.02 50.96
CA GLU A 432 -13.08 -13.02 50.08
C GLU A 432 -12.07 -12.40 49.10
N LEU A 433 -10.87 -12.03 49.57
CA LEU A 433 -9.80 -11.50 48.72
C LEU A 433 -9.30 -12.53 47.70
N GLN A 434 -9.21 -13.81 48.08
CA GLN A 434 -8.83 -14.90 47.18
C GLN A 434 -9.88 -15.12 46.09
N GLN A 435 -11.17 -15.05 46.42
CA GLN A 435 -12.25 -15.12 45.43
C GLN A 435 -12.23 -13.92 44.47
N GLU A 436 -11.98 -12.71 44.99
CA GLU A 436 -11.85 -11.52 44.14
C GLU A 436 -10.61 -11.62 43.24
N LEU A 437 -9.49 -12.13 43.76
CA LEU A 437 -8.25 -12.35 43.01
C LEU A 437 -8.46 -13.37 41.89
N LEU A 438 -9.15 -14.49 42.15
CA LEU A 438 -9.51 -15.49 41.15
C LEU A 438 -10.37 -14.87 40.04
N THR A 439 -11.43 -14.15 40.42
CA THR A 439 -12.36 -13.52 39.48
C THR A 439 -11.66 -12.46 38.61
N THR A 440 -10.83 -11.61 39.22
CA THR A 440 -10.09 -10.55 38.51
C THR A 440 -9.01 -11.15 37.61
N SER A 441 -8.33 -12.22 38.04
CA SER A 441 -7.35 -12.93 37.23
C SER A 441 -7.98 -13.61 36.03
N ALA A 442 -9.13 -14.28 36.19
CA ALA A 442 -9.88 -14.86 35.09
C ALA A 442 -10.28 -13.78 34.05
N SER A 443 -10.79 -12.64 34.52
CA SER A 443 -11.09 -11.48 33.65
C SER A 443 -9.85 -10.95 32.93
N TYR A 444 -8.71 -10.84 33.63
CA TYR A 444 -7.43 -10.43 33.05
C TYR A 444 -6.98 -11.33 31.90
N TYR A 445 -6.99 -12.66 32.12
CA TYR A 445 -6.61 -13.63 31.10
C TYR A 445 -7.60 -13.66 29.92
N ALA A 446 -8.91 -13.63 30.20
CA ALA A 446 -9.94 -13.60 29.17
C ALA A 446 -9.83 -12.36 28.28
N ASN A 447 -9.59 -11.18 28.86
CA ASN A 447 -9.42 -9.93 28.09
C ASN A 447 -8.18 -9.97 27.19
N ARG A 448 -7.09 -10.59 27.66
CA ARG A 448 -5.88 -10.77 26.84
C ARG A 448 -6.08 -11.76 25.71
N LYS A 449 -6.72 -12.92 25.97
CA LYS A 449 -7.12 -13.88 24.91
C LYS A 449 -7.97 -13.17 23.86
N LYS A 450 -8.96 -12.38 24.29
CA LYS A 450 -9.82 -11.59 23.40
C LYS A 450 -9.03 -10.58 22.55
N GLN A 451 -8.11 -9.82 23.16
CA GLN A 451 -7.28 -8.86 22.45
C GLN A 451 -6.46 -9.53 21.33
N ILE A 452 -5.88 -10.69 21.59
CA ILE A 452 -5.11 -11.45 20.60
C ILE A 452 -6.01 -11.91 19.46
N LEU A 453 -7.16 -12.53 19.77
CA LEU A 453 -8.10 -13.02 18.77
C LEU A 453 -8.65 -11.88 17.89
N ASN A 454 -8.92 -10.71 18.46
CA ASN A 454 -9.32 -9.53 17.69
C ASN A 454 -8.23 -9.10 16.68
N GLN A 455 -6.96 -9.10 17.09
CA GLN A 455 -5.85 -8.78 16.19
C GLN A 455 -5.66 -9.84 15.09
N VAL A 456 -5.88 -11.12 15.41
CA VAL A 456 -5.88 -12.19 14.41
C VAL A 456 -6.97 -11.96 13.38
N ASN A 457 -8.20 -11.65 13.81
CA ASN A 457 -9.31 -11.36 12.90
C ASN A 457 -9.01 -10.16 12.00
N ASN A 458 -8.40 -9.10 12.53
CA ASN A 458 -7.99 -7.93 11.75
C ASN A 458 -6.94 -8.30 10.70
N PHE A 459 -5.94 -9.10 11.07
CA PHE A 459 -4.92 -9.58 10.14
C PHE A 459 -5.50 -10.46 9.04
N LEU A 460 -6.35 -11.44 9.37
CA LEU A 460 -7.01 -12.30 8.40
C LEU A 460 -7.89 -11.50 7.43
N LYS A 461 -8.65 -10.52 7.95
CA LYS A 461 -9.46 -9.62 7.13
C LYS A 461 -8.60 -8.78 6.19
N ALA A 462 -7.49 -8.23 6.66
CA ALA A 462 -6.54 -7.49 5.84
C ALA A 462 -5.92 -8.40 4.75
N LYS A 463 -5.57 -9.64 5.10
CA LYS A 463 -5.05 -10.65 4.16
C LYS A 463 -6.10 -11.01 3.11
N GLY A 464 -7.36 -11.22 3.50
CA GLY A 464 -8.47 -11.46 2.57
C GLY A 464 -8.71 -10.29 1.61
N ASN A 465 -8.80 -9.06 2.12
CA ASN A 465 -8.96 -7.85 1.31
C ASN A 465 -7.82 -7.69 0.29
N PHE A 466 -6.59 -7.94 0.71
CA PHE A 466 -5.42 -7.92 -0.17
C PHE A 466 -5.57 -8.92 -1.32
N LEU A 467 -6.04 -10.15 -1.05
CA LEU A 467 -6.22 -11.16 -2.09
C LEU A 467 -7.35 -10.79 -3.07
N THR A 468 -8.45 -10.22 -2.59
CA THR A 468 -9.53 -9.71 -3.46
C THR A 468 -9.02 -8.62 -4.39
N LEU A 469 -8.28 -7.65 -3.85
CA LEU A 469 -7.70 -6.57 -4.66
C LEU A 469 -6.66 -7.10 -5.66
N ARG A 470 -5.95 -8.17 -5.31
CA ARG A 470 -5.01 -8.82 -6.23
C ARG A 470 -5.73 -9.44 -7.41
N GLU A 471 -6.85 -10.09 -7.14
CA GLU A 471 -7.69 -10.70 -8.16
C GLU A 471 -8.21 -9.64 -9.13
N GLU A 472 -8.74 -8.52 -8.62
CA GLU A 472 -9.15 -7.38 -9.44
C GLU A 472 -7.98 -6.78 -10.25
N ALA A 473 -6.79 -6.70 -9.65
CA ALA A 473 -5.61 -6.19 -10.34
C ALA A 473 -5.20 -7.13 -11.48
N ILE A 474 -5.17 -8.44 -11.25
CA ILE A 474 -4.88 -9.45 -12.28
C ILE A 474 -5.88 -9.35 -13.43
N GLU A 475 -7.17 -9.18 -13.14
CA GLU A 475 -8.21 -9.01 -14.17
C GLU A 475 -7.95 -7.75 -15.03
N LYS A 476 -7.66 -6.61 -14.39
CA LYS A 476 -7.34 -5.36 -15.09
C LYS A 476 -6.06 -5.44 -15.90
N LEU A 477 -5.03 -6.13 -15.39
CA LEU A 477 -3.78 -6.37 -16.10
C LEU A 477 -4.02 -7.27 -17.32
N GLN A 478 -4.84 -8.32 -17.17
CA GLN A 478 -5.21 -9.22 -18.26
C GLN A 478 -6.00 -8.48 -19.35
N ASP A 479 -6.96 -7.63 -18.99
CA ASP A 479 -7.70 -6.80 -19.95
C ASP A 479 -6.77 -5.83 -20.68
N CYS A 480 -5.84 -5.19 -19.96
CA CYS A 480 -4.81 -4.34 -20.55
C CYS A 480 -3.94 -5.10 -21.57
N PHE A 481 -3.51 -6.31 -21.21
CA PHE A 481 -2.73 -7.18 -22.08
C PHE A 481 -3.52 -7.60 -23.34
N ASN A 482 -4.77 -8.03 -23.18
CA ASN A 482 -5.62 -8.46 -24.29
C ASN A 482 -5.89 -7.29 -25.26
N GLN A 483 -6.10 -6.08 -24.74
CA GLN A 483 -6.27 -4.86 -25.55
C GLN A 483 -5.00 -4.52 -26.33
N LEU A 484 -3.82 -4.64 -25.73
CA LEU A 484 -2.54 -4.46 -26.42
C LEU A 484 -2.40 -5.47 -27.56
N GLU A 485 -2.66 -6.74 -27.29
CA GLU A 485 -2.51 -7.81 -28.28
C GLU A 485 -3.49 -7.64 -29.45
N SER A 486 -4.75 -7.31 -29.17
CA SER A 486 -5.76 -6.96 -30.18
C SER A 486 -5.33 -5.75 -31.02
N SER A 487 -4.87 -4.67 -30.37
CA SER A 487 -4.43 -3.45 -31.05
C SER A 487 -3.23 -3.72 -31.97
N ILE A 488 -2.28 -4.56 -31.53
CA ILE A 488 -1.12 -4.97 -32.34
C ILE A 488 -1.56 -5.84 -33.52
N ASN A 489 -2.52 -6.74 -33.31
CA ASN A 489 -3.07 -7.60 -34.36
C ASN A 489 -3.75 -6.77 -35.47
N GLU A 490 -4.50 -5.73 -35.12
CA GLU A 490 -5.15 -4.82 -36.09
C GLU A 490 -4.13 -4.06 -36.94
N VAL A 491 -3.03 -3.61 -36.33
CA VAL A 491 -1.95 -2.86 -37.01
C VAL A 491 -1.03 -3.78 -37.85
N ARG A 492 -1.13 -5.11 -37.69
CA ARG A 492 -0.29 -6.08 -38.41
C ARG A 492 -0.47 -6.03 -39.94
N ASN A 493 -1.62 -5.58 -40.43
CA ASN A 493 -1.89 -5.48 -41.88
C ASN A 493 -1.36 -4.19 -42.53
N THR A 494 -0.78 -3.26 -41.76
CA THR A 494 -0.17 -2.03 -42.29
C THR A 494 1.27 -2.27 -42.78
N ILE A 495 1.70 -1.60 -43.86
CA ILE A 495 3.00 -1.82 -44.52
C ILE A 495 4.10 -0.89 -43.96
N GLY A 496 5.31 -1.43 -43.75
CA GLY A 496 6.58 -0.67 -43.64
C GLY A 496 6.78 0.12 -42.34
N SER A 497 7.61 1.17 -42.38
CA SER A 497 8.03 1.99 -41.22
C SER A 497 6.87 2.59 -40.41
N THR A 498 5.73 2.84 -41.05
CA THR A 498 4.51 3.33 -40.39
C THR A 498 3.90 2.31 -39.43
N ARG A 499 4.12 1.01 -39.67
CA ARG A 499 3.70 -0.08 -38.77
C ARG A 499 4.53 -0.08 -37.49
N ASP A 500 5.84 -0.03 -37.60
CA ASP A 500 6.74 -0.10 -36.43
C ASP A 500 6.54 1.09 -35.49
N MET A 501 6.33 2.29 -36.05
CA MET A 501 6.03 3.49 -35.27
C MET A 501 4.68 3.40 -34.54
N LYS A 502 3.65 2.82 -35.17
CA LYS A 502 2.33 2.58 -34.56
C LYS A 502 2.37 1.49 -33.47
N ILE A 503 3.12 0.42 -33.69
CA ILE A 503 3.29 -0.65 -32.69
C ILE A 503 4.05 -0.12 -31.47
N SER A 504 5.11 0.67 -31.68
CA SER A 504 5.87 1.28 -30.59
C SER A 504 5.00 2.20 -29.73
N THR A 505 4.24 3.11 -30.35
CA THR A 505 3.32 4.02 -29.63
C THR A 505 2.20 3.29 -28.88
N LEU A 506 1.65 2.21 -29.44
CA LEU A 506 0.70 1.36 -28.73
C LEU A 506 1.35 0.65 -27.54
N THR A 507 2.56 0.11 -27.73
CA THR A 507 3.31 -0.59 -26.69
C THR A 507 3.62 0.34 -25.51
N ASP A 508 4.04 1.58 -25.77
CA ASP A 508 4.29 2.59 -24.74
C ASP A 508 3.01 2.93 -23.95
N LYS A 509 1.91 3.16 -24.66
CA LYS A 509 0.61 3.48 -24.04
C LYS A 509 0.16 2.39 -23.07
N TYR A 510 0.16 1.13 -23.51
CA TYR A 510 -0.29 0.02 -22.68
C TYR A 510 0.74 -0.36 -21.62
N THR A 511 2.04 -0.15 -21.84
CA THR A 511 3.09 -0.28 -20.82
C THR A 511 2.84 0.68 -19.65
N ASN A 512 2.56 1.96 -19.95
CA ASN A 512 2.24 2.95 -18.91
C ASN A 512 0.95 2.61 -18.14
N LYS A 513 -0.09 2.13 -18.86
CA LYS A 513 -1.34 1.66 -18.24
C LYS A 513 -1.09 0.46 -17.33
N PHE A 514 -0.30 -0.52 -17.79
CA PHE A 514 0.08 -1.71 -17.03
C PHE A 514 0.83 -1.34 -15.75
N GLN A 515 1.87 -0.49 -15.85
CA GLN A 515 2.64 -0.03 -14.69
C GLN A 515 1.78 0.73 -13.67
N SER A 516 0.86 1.58 -14.15
CA SER A 516 -0.04 2.34 -13.28
C SER A 516 -0.97 1.43 -12.47
N ILE A 517 -1.43 0.31 -13.05
CA ILE A 517 -2.23 -0.71 -12.33
C ILE A 517 -1.37 -1.39 -11.24
N LEU A 518 -0.11 -1.72 -11.52
CA LEU A 518 0.79 -2.33 -10.55
C LEU A 518 1.16 -1.39 -9.39
N ILE A 519 1.37 -0.09 -9.68
CA ILE A 519 1.66 0.92 -8.66
C ILE A 519 0.51 1.02 -7.67
N LYS A 520 -0.73 1.07 -8.16
CA LYS A 520 -1.92 1.14 -7.31
C LYS A 520 -1.96 -0.04 -6.31
N TYR A 521 -1.64 -1.24 -6.77
CA TYR A 521 -1.63 -2.47 -5.95
C TYR A 521 -0.55 -2.50 -4.84
N ASN A 522 0.51 -1.70 -4.94
CA ASN A 522 1.57 -1.68 -3.94
C ASN A 522 1.12 -1.04 -2.61
N ASP A 523 0.16 -0.12 -2.65
CA ASP A 523 -0.32 0.59 -1.46
C ASP A 523 -1.05 -0.36 -0.50
N GLU A 524 -1.67 -1.44 -1.00
CA GLU A 524 -2.40 -2.37 -0.15
C GLU A 524 -1.51 -3.43 0.51
N VAL A 525 -0.33 -3.72 -0.06
CA VAL A 525 0.73 -4.49 0.63
C VAL A 525 1.13 -3.81 1.93
N LEU A 526 1.15 -2.47 1.95
CA LEU A 526 1.51 -1.68 3.14
C LEU A 526 0.50 -1.87 4.27
N GLN A 527 -0.79 -1.96 3.95
CA GLN A 527 -1.85 -2.19 4.95
C GLN A 527 -1.78 -3.60 5.55
N LEU A 528 -1.52 -4.63 4.72
CA LEU A 528 -1.26 -5.98 5.21
C LEU A 528 -0.05 -6.01 6.16
N ASN A 529 1.01 -5.30 5.80
CA ASN A 529 2.22 -5.21 6.60
C ASN A 529 1.98 -4.55 7.98
N LYS A 530 1.21 -3.46 8.04
CA LYS A 530 0.83 -2.80 9.30
C LYS A 530 0.08 -3.75 10.24
N ASN A 531 -0.89 -4.50 9.71
CA ASN A 531 -1.68 -5.45 10.48
C ASN A 531 -0.81 -6.62 10.99
N TYR A 532 0.10 -7.12 10.16
CA TYR A 532 1.06 -8.16 10.54
C TYR A 532 1.93 -7.73 11.74
N TYR A 533 2.58 -6.56 11.67
CA TYR A 533 3.43 -6.10 12.78
C TYR A 533 2.63 -5.83 14.06
N SER A 534 1.39 -5.33 13.92
CA SER A 534 0.48 -5.12 15.06
C SER A 534 0.13 -6.44 15.74
N LEU A 535 -0.24 -7.46 14.96
CA LEU A 535 -0.50 -8.81 15.46
C LEU A 535 0.74 -9.41 16.13
N LYS A 536 1.89 -9.34 15.47
CA LYS A 536 3.17 -9.85 15.99
C LYS A 536 3.51 -9.22 17.34
N TYR A 537 3.36 -7.90 17.47
CA TYR A 537 3.58 -7.20 18.73
C TYR A 537 2.65 -7.71 19.84
N VAL A 538 1.34 -7.84 19.56
CA VAL A 538 0.36 -8.30 20.55
C VAL A 538 0.59 -9.76 20.96
N VAL A 539 0.90 -10.64 20.02
CA VAL A 539 1.25 -12.04 20.32
C VAL A 539 2.52 -12.10 21.18
N GLN A 540 3.56 -11.33 20.84
CA GLN A 540 4.81 -11.29 21.58
C GLN A 540 4.65 -10.75 23.01
N LYS A 541 3.80 -9.74 23.21
CA LYS A 541 3.49 -9.20 24.54
C LYS A 541 2.73 -10.19 25.41
N ASN A 542 2.09 -11.20 24.81
CA ASN A 542 1.27 -12.19 25.48
C ASN A 542 1.82 -13.62 25.37
N LYS A 543 3.14 -13.80 25.19
CA LYS A 543 3.81 -15.10 25.03
C LYS A 543 3.53 -16.14 26.12
N GLU A 544 3.16 -15.67 27.31
CA GLU A 544 2.80 -16.53 28.45
C GLU A 544 1.43 -17.22 28.32
N LEU A 545 0.63 -16.87 27.30
CA LEU A 545 -0.64 -17.54 27.00
C LEU A 545 -0.44 -18.60 25.91
N ASP A 546 -0.97 -19.80 26.13
CA ASP A 546 -0.92 -20.90 25.16
C ASP A 546 -1.54 -20.54 23.81
N VAL A 547 -2.60 -19.71 23.84
CA VAL A 547 -3.25 -19.19 22.62
C VAL A 547 -2.27 -18.36 21.76
N SER A 548 -1.35 -17.62 22.38
CA SER A 548 -0.34 -16.82 21.66
C SER A 548 0.65 -17.72 20.94
N LEU A 549 1.17 -18.75 21.62
CA LEU A 549 2.11 -19.72 21.03
C LEU A 549 1.45 -20.48 19.87
N THR A 550 0.18 -20.84 20.03
CA THR A 550 -0.58 -21.54 18.99
C THR A 550 -0.78 -20.66 17.76
N ILE A 551 -1.17 -19.39 17.96
CA ILE A 551 -1.33 -18.41 16.87
C ILE A 551 0.00 -18.11 16.17
N GLU A 552 1.09 -17.99 16.93
CA GLU A 552 2.44 -17.77 16.40
C GLU A 552 2.85 -18.88 15.42
N ASN A 553 2.49 -20.13 15.74
CA ASN A 553 2.76 -21.30 14.91
C ASN A 553 1.83 -21.38 13.68
N ILE A 554 0.51 -21.23 13.86
CA ILE A 554 -0.47 -21.30 12.76
C ILE A 554 -0.16 -20.24 11.69
N LEU A 555 0.03 -18.99 12.12
CA LEU A 555 0.26 -17.86 11.22
C LEU A 555 1.74 -17.66 10.86
N LYS A 556 2.63 -18.53 11.37
CA LYS A 556 4.08 -18.51 11.12
C LYS A 556 4.70 -17.12 11.29
N LEU A 557 4.33 -16.41 12.37
CA LEU A 557 4.69 -14.98 12.57
C LEU A 557 6.19 -14.70 12.65
N ASN A 558 7.02 -15.72 12.88
CA ASN A 558 8.49 -15.58 12.84
C ASN A 558 9.09 -15.72 11.44
N ASN A 559 8.41 -16.44 10.54
CA ASN A 559 8.86 -16.71 9.17
C ASN A 559 8.02 -15.96 8.11
N PHE A 560 7.19 -15.00 8.54
CA PHE A 560 6.38 -14.22 7.61
C PHE A 560 7.29 -13.40 6.68
N ASN A 561 7.28 -13.75 5.41
CA ASN A 561 8.08 -13.09 4.38
C ASN A 561 7.19 -12.18 3.54
N LEU A 562 7.34 -10.85 3.71
CA LEU A 562 6.59 -9.85 2.96
C LEU A 562 6.95 -9.86 1.46
N ASP A 563 8.15 -10.32 1.09
CA ASP A 563 8.57 -10.36 -0.32
C ASP A 563 7.76 -11.38 -1.13
N LYS A 564 7.19 -12.40 -0.48
CA LYS A 564 6.20 -13.30 -1.08
C LYS A 564 4.95 -12.54 -1.57
N TYR A 565 4.66 -11.38 -0.97
CA TYR A 565 3.51 -10.55 -1.27
C TYR A 565 3.84 -9.38 -2.21
N LYS A 566 5.13 -9.07 -2.45
CA LYS A 566 5.59 -7.95 -3.29
C LYS A 566 5.94 -8.31 -4.74
N ILE A 567 5.53 -9.47 -5.23
CA ILE A 567 6.03 -10.02 -6.50
C ILE A 567 5.70 -9.08 -7.68
N PHE A 568 6.67 -8.25 -8.05
CA PHE A 568 6.82 -7.62 -9.36
C PHE A 568 8.23 -7.95 -9.80
N LYS A 569 8.40 -9.06 -10.51
CA LYS A 569 9.73 -9.53 -10.87
C LYS A 569 10.30 -8.72 -12.04
N ILE A 570 9.44 -8.17 -12.90
CA ILE A 570 9.85 -7.52 -14.16
C ILE A 570 9.46 -6.03 -14.21
N ALA A 571 8.27 -5.65 -13.74
CA ALA A 571 7.72 -4.31 -13.99
C ALA A 571 8.12 -3.17 -13.01
N THR A 572 8.77 -3.42 -11.87
CA THR A 572 9.12 -2.37 -10.88
C THR A 572 10.51 -1.74 -11.02
N ASN A 573 11.35 -2.20 -11.97
CA ASN A 573 12.66 -1.58 -12.22
C ASN A 573 12.57 -0.19 -12.89
N SER A 574 11.38 0.31 -13.19
CA SER A 574 11.17 1.65 -13.75
C SER A 574 11.47 2.80 -12.77
N LYS A 575 11.70 2.54 -11.47
CA LYS A 575 12.18 3.57 -10.52
C LYS A 575 13.67 3.92 -10.68
N GLU A 576 14.46 3.11 -11.40
CA GLU A 576 15.90 3.30 -11.60
C GLU A 576 16.29 3.90 -12.97
N GLY A 577 15.39 4.68 -13.59
CA GLY A 577 15.73 5.53 -14.73
C GLY A 577 16.04 4.80 -16.05
N THR A 578 15.97 3.46 -16.08
CA THR A 578 16.01 2.67 -17.32
C THR A 578 14.59 2.22 -17.66
N VAL A 579 13.93 2.98 -18.54
CA VAL A 579 12.66 2.57 -19.16
C VAL A 579 12.94 1.36 -20.04
N THR A 580 12.88 0.17 -19.46
CA THR A 580 12.83 -1.05 -20.25
C THR A 580 11.39 -1.16 -20.73
N GLN A 581 11.13 -1.00 -22.03
CA GLN A 581 9.81 -1.27 -22.60
C GLN A 581 9.36 -2.67 -22.16
N LEU A 582 8.24 -2.77 -21.44
CA LEU A 582 7.66 -4.07 -21.09
C LEU A 582 7.19 -4.74 -22.37
N SER A 583 7.85 -5.82 -22.77
CA SER A 583 7.36 -6.63 -23.89
C SER A 583 6.07 -7.36 -23.49
N SER A 584 5.24 -7.70 -24.48
CA SER A 584 4.02 -8.49 -24.28
C SER A 584 4.32 -9.80 -23.52
N ASN A 585 5.43 -10.49 -23.83
CA ASN A 585 5.85 -11.70 -23.12
C ASN A 585 6.13 -11.46 -21.63
N MET A 586 6.77 -10.33 -21.31
CA MET A 586 7.05 -9.95 -19.91
C MET A 586 5.76 -9.64 -19.14
N MET A 587 4.80 -8.95 -19.76
CA MET A 587 3.49 -8.69 -19.15
C MET A 587 2.73 -9.99 -18.86
N ALA A 588 2.75 -10.94 -19.81
CA ALA A 588 2.12 -12.24 -19.63
C ALA A 588 2.78 -13.06 -18.51
N GLU A 589 4.12 -13.04 -18.42
CA GLU A 589 4.86 -13.71 -17.35
C GLU A 589 4.55 -13.13 -15.97
N ASP A 590 4.48 -11.79 -15.85
CA ASP A 590 4.11 -11.12 -14.60
C ASP A 590 2.66 -11.47 -14.20
N ILE A 591 1.69 -11.43 -15.12
CA ILE A 591 0.30 -11.83 -14.86
C ILE A 591 0.22 -13.28 -14.36
N ASN A 592 0.89 -14.21 -15.05
CA ASN A 592 0.88 -15.62 -14.70
C ASN A 592 1.53 -15.87 -13.33
N THR A 593 2.61 -15.16 -13.02
CA THR A 593 3.29 -15.23 -11.71
C THR A 593 2.38 -14.72 -10.60
N LEU A 594 1.71 -13.59 -10.81
CA LEU A 594 0.74 -13.02 -9.87
C LEU A 594 -0.43 -13.97 -9.62
N ARG A 595 -0.96 -14.60 -10.68
CA ARG A 595 -2.07 -15.56 -10.59
C ARG A 595 -1.66 -16.82 -9.81
N ARG A 596 -0.50 -17.41 -10.11
CA ARG A 596 0.01 -18.57 -9.36
C ARG A 596 0.20 -18.26 -7.88
N ASN A 597 0.76 -17.09 -7.57
CA ASN A 597 0.95 -16.65 -6.20
C ASN A 597 -0.37 -16.37 -5.47
N LEU A 598 -1.37 -15.79 -6.16
CA LEU A 598 -2.71 -15.60 -5.62
C LEU A 598 -3.34 -16.93 -5.19
N ASP A 599 -3.25 -17.97 -6.03
CA ASP A 599 -3.79 -19.30 -5.71
C ASP A 599 -3.11 -19.93 -4.50
N GLU A 600 -1.77 -19.85 -4.43
CA GLU A 600 -0.99 -20.30 -3.27
C GLU A 600 -1.41 -19.58 -1.98
N LEU A 601 -1.60 -18.25 -2.04
CA LEU A 601 -1.98 -17.44 -0.87
C LEU A 601 -3.43 -17.63 -0.45
N LYS A 602 -4.36 -17.86 -1.40
CA LYS A 602 -5.75 -18.22 -1.10
C LYS A 602 -5.83 -19.55 -0.36
N LEU A 603 -5.03 -20.53 -0.77
CA LEU A 603 -4.94 -21.83 -0.10
C LEU A 603 -4.38 -21.67 1.32
N GLU A 604 -3.32 -20.87 1.48
CA GLU A 604 -2.72 -20.54 2.78
C GLU A 604 -3.74 -19.89 3.72
N LEU A 605 -4.44 -18.85 3.28
CA LEU A 605 -5.47 -18.17 4.08
C LEU A 605 -6.58 -19.13 4.50
N LYS A 606 -7.06 -19.98 3.58
CA LYS A 606 -8.11 -20.98 3.87
C LYS A 606 -7.66 -22.00 4.92
N GLN A 607 -6.40 -22.39 4.90
CA GLN A 607 -5.83 -23.30 5.90
C GLN A 607 -5.71 -22.61 7.27
N GLU A 608 -5.18 -21.38 7.30
CA GLU A 608 -5.07 -20.58 8.53
C GLU A 608 -6.44 -20.35 9.18
N GLU A 609 -7.46 -19.97 8.40
CA GLU A 609 -8.83 -19.79 8.89
C GLU A 609 -9.42 -21.08 9.47
N LYS A 610 -9.10 -22.23 8.88
CA LYS A 610 -9.56 -23.54 9.35
C LYS A 610 -8.90 -23.89 10.70
N GLU A 611 -7.59 -23.73 10.81
CA GLU A 611 -6.84 -24.01 12.04
C GLU A 611 -7.26 -23.07 13.18
N LEU A 612 -7.48 -21.78 12.88
CA LEU A 612 -7.91 -20.79 13.88
C LEU A 612 -9.36 -20.97 14.33
N LYS A 613 -10.26 -21.48 13.47
CA LYS A 613 -11.63 -21.83 13.88
C LYS A 613 -11.65 -22.93 14.93
N ASN A 614 -10.76 -23.91 14.84
CA ASN A 614 -10.64 -24.96 15.85
C ASN A 614 -10.19 -24.39 17.20
N LEU A 615 -9.27 -23.41 17.18
CA LEU A 615 -8.78 -22.71 18.38
C LEU A 615 -9.85 -21.83 19.06
N ALA A 616 -10.82 -21.32 18.31
CA ALA A 616 -11.92 -20.52 18.86
C ALA A 616 -13.04 -21.38 19.49
N ALA A 617 -13.09 -22.68 19.17
CA ALA A 617 -14.03 -23.64 19.74
C ALA A 617 -13.55 -24.24 21.08
N GLU A 618 -12.27 -24.03 21.41
CA GLU A 618 -11.59 -24.41 22.67
C GLU A 618 -11.44 -23.22 23.64
#